data_AF-A0A915KKY3-F1
#
_entry.id   AF-A0A915KKY3-F1
#
_cell.length_a   1.000
_cell.length_b   1.000
_cell.length_c   1.000
_cell.angle_alpha   90.00
_cell.angle_beta   90.00
_cell.angle_gamma   90.00
#
_symmetry.space_group_name_H-M   'P 1'
#
loop_
_entity.id
_entity.type
_entity.pdbx_description
1 polymer ?
#
loop_
_entity_poly.entity_id
_entity_poly.type
_entity_poly.pdbx_seq_one_letter_code
_entity_poly.pdbx_strand_id
1 'polypeptide(L)'
;MRYKDKCVEKCPSLERYVPSKAQYEPNPDGTYSYNRVCVKQCPEHMSIYKEGCVSRCPENYYTANDSKICAKCNGNCEKVCTVNDTLTAANIKLFTNCTKLEGFLEITKQSFVAGNLTEKDLSTLSSVEEISEYVLIQSPGYLSHGLDFLKNLRKIEGRSGSFGLVVSNSELRYLGLVNLKHIANGEIYIGDNHDMCFLEKIPFEKIAKKTVMIHNRSVKTCEQEEKICDSLCDPKSGCWGPGPQNCFHCLRYKKGETCLDKCDVEKGLFDAGNWTCAQCHQECMTCNQS
;
A
#
# COMPACT_ATOMS: atom_id res chain seq x y z
N MET A 1 -5.02 -8.56 -41.00
CA MET A 1 -4.07 -7.43 -40.87
C MET A 1 -3.45 -7.11 -42.22
N ARG A 2 -3.22 -5.84 -42.56
CA ARG A 2 -2.50 -5.40 -43.77
C ARG A 2 -1.01 -5.29 -43.47
N TYR A 3 -0.18 -6.00 -44.23
CA TYR A 3 1.29 -5.99 -44.15
C TYR A 3 1.90 -6.03 -45.55
N LYS A 4 2.74 -5.04 -45.91
CA LYS A 4 3.38 -4.91 -47.24
C LYS A 4 2.39 -5.24 -48.39
N ASP A 5 1.24 -4.57 -48.37
CA ASP A 5 0.15 -4.70 -49.35
C ASP A 5 -0.52 -6.07 -49.49
N LYS A 6 -0.33 -6.96 -48.50
CA LYS A 6 -1.02 -8.25 -48.37
C LYS A 6 -1.86 -8.33 -47.11
N CYS A 7 -2.92 -9.13 -47.16
CA CYS A 7 -3.70 -9.50 -45.99
C CYS A 7 -3.07 -10.73 -45.32
N VAL A 8 -2.67 -10.58 -44.06
CA VAL A 8 -2.15 -11.65 -43.20
C VAL A 8 -3.04 -11.81 -41.99
N GLU A 9 -3.11 -13.00 -41.41
CA GLU A 9 -3.91 -13.27 -40.21
C GLU A 9 -3.37 -12.49 -39.01
N LYS A 10 -2.07 -12.61 -38.75
CA LYS A 10 -1.33 -11.94 -37.67
C LYS A 10 -0.13 -11.18 -38.21
N CYS A 11 0.22 -10.05 -37.61
CA CYS A 11 1.46 -9.34 -37.95
C CYS A 11 2.69 -10.19 -37.60
N PRO A 12 3.79 -10.09 -38.36
CA PRO A 12 5.04 -10.75 -38.04
C PRO A 12 5.49 -10.49 -36.60
N SER A 13 5.73 -11.56 -35.83
CA SER A 13 6.21 -11.48 -34.45
C SER A 13 7.53 -10.73 -34.33
N LEU A 14 7.72 -10.04 -33.21
CA LEU A 14 8.92 -9.23 -32.93
C LEU A 14 10.17 -10.09 -32.73
N GLU A 15 9.99 -11.35 -32.33
CA GLU A 15 11.04 -12.33 -32.14
C GLU A 15 10.75 -13.58 -32.98
N ARG A 16 11.81 -14.29 -33.37
CA ARG A 16 11.74 -15.56 -34.09
C ARG A 16 12.57 -16.61 -33.37
N TYR A 17 12.05 -17.83 -33.30
CA TYR A 17 12.79 -18.96 -32.73
C TYR A 17 13.85 -19.45 -33.72
N VAL A 18 15.07 -19.64 -33.22
CA VAL A 18 16.24 -20.12 -33.97
C VAL A 18 16.57 -21.53 -33.49
N PRO A 19 16.17 -22.60 -34.21
CA PRO A 19 16.30 -23.97 -33.76
C PRO A 19 17.74 -24.41 -33.47
N SER A 20 18.71 -23.90 -34.25
CA SER A 20 20.13 -24.23 -34.08
C SER A 20 20.73 -23.74 -32.76
N LYS A 21 20.11 -22.74 -32.13
CA LYS A 21 20.52 -22.18 -30.82
C LYS A 21 19.53 -22.50 -29.70
N ALA A 22 18.38 -23.07 -30.03
CA ALA A 22 17.23 -23.22 -29.13
C ALA A 22 16.85 -21.91 -28.41
N GLN A 23 16.91 -20.78 -29.11
CA GLN A 23 16.71 -19.43 -28.55
C GLN A 23 15.84 -18.56 -29.45
N TYR A 24 15.21 -17.54 -28.86
CA TYR A 24 14.53 -16.47 -29.60
C TYR A 24 15.52 -15.35 -29.93
N GLU A 25 15.45 -14.85 -31.16
CA GLU A 25 16.23 -13.69 -31.62
C GLU A 25 15.29 -12.62 -32.20
N PRO A 26 15.69 -11.34 -32.19
CA PRO A 26 14.93 -10.27 -32.83
C PRO A 26 14.63 -10.61 -34.30
N ASN A 27 13.37 -10.44 -34.69
CA ASN A 27 12.93 -10.62 -36.07
C ASN A 27 13.04 -9.28 -36.83
N PRO A 28 13.90 -9.17 -37.87
CA PRO A 28 14.01 -7.94 -38.66
C PRO A 28 12.70 -7.52 -39.33
N ASP A 29 11.82 -8.48 -39.63
CA ASP A 29 10.49 -8.23 -40.19
C ASP A 29 9.40 -8.02 -39.13
N GLY A 30 9.74 -8.11 -37.84
CA GLY A 30 8.81 -7.93 -36.73
C GLY A 30 8.08 -6.58 -36.78
N THR A 31 6.78 -6.60 -36.47
CA THR A 31 5.91 -5.42 -36.47
C THR A 31 4.87 -5.48 -35.37
N TYR A 32 4.38 -4.32 -34.95
CA TYR A 32 3.27 -4.20 -34.02
C TYR A 32 1.93 -4.21 -34.75
N SER A 33 0.93 -4.81 -34.10
CA SER A 33 -0.46 -4.74 -34.53
C SER A 33 -1.07 -3.41 -34.13
N TYR A 34 -1.50 -2.61 -35.10
CA TYR A 34 -2.26 -1.38 -34.86
C TYR A 34 -3.56 -1.41 -35.67
N ASN A 35 -4.69 -1.57 -34.98
CA ASN A 35 -6.00 -1.80 -35.58
C ASN A 35 -5.96 -2.96 -36.59
N ARG A 36 -6.08 -2.66 -37.90
CA ARG A 36 -6.05 -3.66 -38.99
C ARG A 36 -4.74 -3.63 -39.79
N VAL A 37 -3.70 -2.94 -39.33
CA VAL A 37 -2.45 -2.71 -40.06
C VAL A 37 -1.24 -3.10 -39.21
N CYS A 38 -0.20 -3.60 -39.85
CA CYS A 38 1.08 -3.90 -39.20
C CYS A 38 2.04 -2.71 -39.35
N VAL A 39 2.57 -2.20 -38.22
CA VAL A 39 3.42 -1.00 -38.18
C VAL A 39 4.77 -1.30 -37.53
N LYS A 40 5.83 -0.62 -37.98
CA LYS A 40 7.17 -0.77 -37.37
C LYS A 40 7.29 -0.04 -36.02
N GLN A 41 6.54 1.03 -35.84
CA GLN A 41 6.47 1.81 -34.60
C GLN A 41 5.02 2.16 -34.31
N CYS A 42 4.63 2.15 -33.05
CA CYS A 42 3.30 2.60 -32.65
C CYS A 42 3.16 4.13 -32.81
N PRO A 43 1.96 4.63 -33.14
CA PRO A 43 1.69 6.07 -33.17
C PRO A 43 2.02 6.76 -31.85
N GLU A 44 2.29 8.06 -31.89
CA GLU A 44 2.81 8.83 -30.75
C GLU A 44 1.91 8.78 -29.50
N HIS A 45 0.58 8.72 -29.67
CA HIS A 45 -0.42 8.69 -28.61
C HIS A 45 -0.77 7.26 -28.13
N MET A 46 -0.07 6.24 -28.61
CA MET A 46 -0.31 4.83 -28.29
C MET A 46 0.84 4.28 -27.45
N SER A 47 0.53 3.32 -26.58
CA SER A 47 1.52 2.55 -25.81
C SER A 47 1.74 1.16 -26.41
N ILE A 48 2.92 0.59 -26.23
CA ILE A 48 3.28 -0.76 -26.68
C ILE A 48 2.92 -1.76 -25.57
N TYR A 49 2.07 -2.75 -25.89
CA TYR A 49 1.82 -3.90 -25.02
C TYR A 49 1.95 -5.19 -25.82
N LYS A 50 2.93 -6.04 -25.46
CA LYS A 50 3.30 -7.26 -26.19
C LYS A 50 3.55 -6.94 -27.68
N GLU A 51 2.74 -7.50 -28.58
CA GLU A 51 2.88 -7.34 -30.04
C GLU A 51 1.88 -6.32 -30.64
N GLY A 52 1.29 -5.44 -29.81
CA GLY A 52 0.26 -4.50 -30.25
C GLY A 52 0.39 -3.09 -29.67
N CYS A 53 -0.22 -2.14 -30.37
CA CYS A 53 -0.38 -0.76 -29.93
C CYS A 53 -1.73 -0.60 -29.23
N VAL A 54 -1.72 -0.15 -27.98
CA VAL A 54 -2.91 0.04 -27.15
C VAL A 54 -3.06 1.50 -26.74
N SER A 55 -4.29 1.99 -26.69
CA SER A 55 -4.58 3.36 -26.23
C SER A 55 -4.41 3.52 -24.72
N ARG A 56 -4.52 2.42 -23.97
CA ARG A 56 -4.28 2.34 -22.52
C ARG A 56 -3.67 0.98 -22.18
N CYS A 57 -2.72 0.96 -21.25
CA CYS A 57 -2.18 -0.28 -20.74
C CYS A 57 -3.27 -1.13 -20.04
N PRO A 58 -3.21 -2.47 -20.15
CA PRO A 58 -4.14 -3.35 -19.47
C PRO A 58 -3.96 -3.30 -17.95
N GLU A 59 -4.90 -3.87 -17.20
CA GLU A 59 -4.83 -3.94 -15.74
C GLU A 59 -3.50 -4.54 -15.25
N ASN A 60 -2.94 -3.95 -14.18
CA ASN A 60 -1.61 -4.26 -13.62
C ASN A 60 -0.42 -3.85 -14.50
N TYR A 61 -0.64 -2.96 -15.48
CA TYR A 61 0.43 -2.33 -16.26
C TYR A 61 0.27 -0.80 -16.28
N TYR A 62 1.40 -0.09 -16.31
CA TYR A 62 1.45 1.37 -16.47
C TYR A 62 2.31 1.75 -17.67
N THR A 63 2.08 2.92 -18.25
CA THR A 63 2.93 3.45 -19.31
C THR A 63 4.20 4.01 -18.68
N ALA A 64 5.36 3.38 -18.95
CA ALA A 64 6.63 3.92 -18.49
C ALA A 64 6.93 5.25 -19.21
N ASN A 65 7.22 6.30 -18.42
CA ASN A 65 7.26 7.70 -18.87
C ASN A 65 8.27 7.99 -20.00
N ASP A 66 9.25 7.12 -20.24
CA ASP A 66 10.31 7.33 -21.24
C ASP A 66 10.25 6.39 -22.46
N SER A 67 9.52 5.28 -22.38
CA SER A 67 9.53 4.25 -23.43
C SER A 67 8.19 4.04 -24.13
N LYS A 68 7.09 4.59 -23.59
CA LYS A 68 5.72 4.29 -24.03
C LYS A 68 5.41 2.79 -24.03
N ILE A 69 6.17 1.99 -23.29
CA ILE A 69 5.96 0.56 -23.12
C ILE A 69 5.12 0.36 -21.85
N CYS A 70 4.12 -0.50 -21.95
CA CYS A 70 3.36 -0.96 -20.81
C CYS A 70 4.26 -1.86 -19.95
N ALA A 71 4.73 -1.32 -18.83
CA ALA A 71 5.51 -2.04 -17.84
C ALA A 71 4.58 -2.67 -16.81
N LYS A 72 4.88 -3.91 -16.40
CA LYS A 72 4.10 -4.60 -15.37
C LYS A 72 4.35 -3.91 -14.02
N CYS A 73 3.27 -3.68 -13.27
CA CYS A 73 3.35 -3.10 -11.93
C CYS A 73 3.98 -4.12 -10.96
N ASN A 74 4.91 -3.68 -10.12
CA ASN A 74 5.49 -4.49 -9.04
C ASN A 74 4.58 -4.41 -7.80
N GLY A 75 3.38 -4.96 -7.91
CA GLY A 75 2.30 -4.79 -6.93
C GLY A 75 1.16 -3.97 -7.52
N ASN A 76 0.60 -3.03 -6.76
CA ASN A 76 -0.40 -2.08 -7.28
C ASN A 76 0.26 -1.05 -8.19
N CYS A 77 -0.39 -0.72 -9.32
CA CYS A 77 0.08 0.35 -10.18
C CYS A 77 -0.05 1.69 -9.46
N GLU A 78 1.00 2.52 -9.55
CA GLU A 78 0.98 3.83 -8.93
C GLU A 78 -0.15 4.68 -9.53
N LYS A 79 -1.12 5.03 -8.69
CA LYS A 79 -2.19 5.97 -9.01
C LYS A 79 -2.05 7.17 -8.08
N VAL A 80 -1.53 8.26 -8.62
CA VAL A 80 -1.40 9.53 -7.92
C VAL A 80 -2.72 10.29 -8.01
N CYS A 81 -3.23 10.74 -6.87
CA CYS A 81 -4.47 11.50 -6.77
C CYS A 81 -4.24 12.77 -5.98
N THR A 82 -4.63 13.91 -6.55
CA THR A 82 -4.42 15.21 -5.92
C THR A 82 -5.53 15.53 -4.93
N VAL A 83 -5.16 15.96 -3.73
CA VAL A 83 -6.09 16.41 -2.68
C VAL A 83 -6.06 17.93 -2.63
N ASN A 84 -7.16 18.57 -3.04
CA ASN A 84 -7.27 20.03 -3.09
C ASN A 84 -8.14 20.61 -1.98
N ASP A 85 -9.04 19.80 -1.42
CA ASP A 85 -10.10 20.23 -0.50
C ASP A 85 -10.27 19.23 0.64
N THR A 86 -10.93 19.66 1.71
CA THR A 86 -11.30 18.80 2.83
C THR A 86 -12.11 17.59 2.36
N LEU A 87 -11.87 16.43 2.97
CA LEU A 87 -12.59 15.21 2.67
C LEU A 87 -14.09 15.31 2.99
N THR A 88 -14.90 14.80 2.06
CA THR A 88 -16.36 14.67 2.15
C THR A 88 -16.79 13.33 1.56
N ALA A 89 -18.00 12.87 1.87
CA ALA A 89 -18.57 11.66 1.28
C ALA A 89 -18.72 11.75 -0.26
N ALA A 90 -18.77 12.97 -0.81
CA ALA A 90 -18.83 13.20 -2.25
C ALA A 90 -17.46 13.03 -2.93
N ASN A 91 -16.40 13.62 -2.36
CA ASN A 91 -15.08 13.62 -3.01
C ASN A 91 -14.23 12.39 -2.69
N ILE A 92 -14.42 11.72 -1.54
CA ILE A 92 -13.56 10.62 -1.12
C ILE A 92 -13.52 9.46 -2.12
N LYS A 93 -14.61 9.25 -2.86
CA LYS A 93 -14.73 8.21 -3.90
C LYS A 93 -13.74 8.42 -5.05
N LEU A 94 -13.29 9.66 -5.30
CA LEU A 94 -12.26 9.97 -6.30
C LEU A 94 -10.91 9.32 -5.92
N PHE A 95 -10.71 9.04 -4.63
CA PHE A 95 -9.49 8.44 -4.10
C PHE A 95 -9.46 6.91 -4.14
N THR A 96 -10.47 6.27 -4.75
CA THR A 96 -10.53 4.82 -4.91
C THR A 96 -9.31 4.31 -5.68
N ASN A 97 -8.60 3.32 -5.10
CA ASN A 97 -7.39 2.71 -5.65
C ASN A 97 -6.21 3.68 -5.83
N CYS A 98 -6.22 4.86 -5.19
CA CYS A 98 -5.05 5.73 -5.18
C CYS A 98 -3.99 5.15 -4.27
N THR A 99 -2.76 5.08 -4.76
CA THR A 99 -1.60 4.61 -3.99
C THR A 99 -0.80 5.78 -3.42
N LYS A 100 -0.87 6.94 -4.07
CA LYS A 100 -0.25 8.18 -3.60
C LYS A 100 -1.27 9.31 -3.57
N LEU A 101 -1.34 10.02 -2.45
CA LEU A 101 -2.05 11.30 -2.35
C LEU A 101 -1.06 12.45 -2.48
N GLU A 102 -1.23 13.24 -3.53
CA GLU A 102 -0.51 14.50 -3.74
C GLU A 102 -1.29 15.61 -3.05
N GLY A 103 -0.86 15.98 -1.85
CA GLY A 103 -1.52 16.93 -0.95
C GLY A 103 -1.51 16.43 0.50
N PHE A 104 -2.39 17.01 1.32
CA PHE A 104 -2.61 16.66 2.71
C PHE A 104 -3.80 15.70 2.89
N LEU A 105 -3.90 15.08 4.07
CA LEU A 105 -5.06 14.31 4.49
C LEU A 105 -5.58 14.83 5.84
N GLU A 106 -6.70 15.55 5.81
CA GLU A 106 -7.35 16.09 7.01
C GLU A 106 -8.68 15.38 7.28
N ILE A 107 -8.76 14.66 8.39
CA ILE A 107 -9.97 14.02 8.90
C ILE A 107 -10.32 14.68 10.22
N THR A 108 -11.21 15.66 10.17
CA THR A 108 -11.64 16.42 11.33
C THR A 108 -13.11 16.19 11.63
N LYS A 109 -13.62 16.70 12.76
CA LYS A 109 -15.06 16.77 13.05
C LYS A 109 -15.88 17.29 11.86
N GLN A 110 -15.37 18.28 11.12
CA GLN A 110 -16.10 18.86 9.98
C GLN A 110 -16.22 17.90 8.80
N SER A 111 -15.26 17.00 8.60
CA SER A 111 -15.32 15.98 7.57
C SER A 111 -16.55 15.06 7.76
N PHE A 112 -16.97 14.83 9.01
CA PHE A 112 -18.17 14.06 9.34
C PHE A 112 -19.45 14.93 9.38
N VAL A 113 -19.41 16.10 10.03
CA VAL A 113 -20.59 16.96 10.19
C VAL A 113 -21.00 17.61 8.87
N ALA A 114 -20.08 18.36 8.25
CA ALA A 114 -20.35 19.09 7.02
C ALA A 114 -20.09 18.21 5.78
N GLY A 115 -19.04 17.39 5.84
CA GLY A 115 -18.67 16.49 4.76
C GLY A 115 -19.53 15.22 4.68
N ASN A 116 -20.38 14.95 5.67
CA ASN A 116 -21.24 13.78 5.76
C ASN A 116 -20.48 12.43 5.59
N LEU A 117 -19.21 12.39 5.97
CA LEU A 117 -18.44 11.14 5.98
C LEU A 117 -18.96 10.20 7.05
N THR A 118 -18.84 8.91 6.75
CA THR A 118 -18.95 7.82 7.72
C THR A 118 -17.62 7.11 7.85
N GLU A 119 -17.40 6.37 8.95
CA GLU A 119 -16.19 5.56 9.11
C GLU A 119 -15.99 4.58 7.94
N LYS A 120 -17.10 4.07 7.36
CA LYS A 120 -17.07 3.13 6.23
C LYS A 120 -16.48 3.77 4.98
N ASP A 121 -16.72 5.05 4.74
CA ASP A 121 -16.22 5.74 3.55
C ASP A 121 -14.69 5.80 3.54
N LEU A 122 -14.07 5.90 4.73
CA LEU A 122 -12.62 5.96 4.90
C LEU A 122 -11.88 4.73 4.38
N SER A 123 -12.56 3.57 4.29
CA SER A 123 -12.01 2.35 3.67
C SER A 123 -11.55 2.56 2.21
N THR A 124 -12.06 3.60 1.54
CA THR A 124 -11.62 4.03 0.20
C THR A 124 -10.13 4.37 0.16
N LEU A 125 -9.56 4.81 1.29
CA LEU A 125 -8.14 5.17 1.44
C LEU A 125 -7.23 3.97 1.71
N SER A 126 -7.77 2.74 1.77
CA SER A 126 -7.01 1.54 2.13
C SER A 126 -5.88 1.20 1.17
N SER A 127 -5.92 1.66 -0.09
CA SER A 127 -4.83 1.46 -1.05
C SER A 127 -3.70 2.49 -0.94
N VAL A 128 -3.87 3.54 -0.13
CA VAL A 128 -2.90 4.63 -0.03
C VAL A 128 -1.65 4.14 0.70
N GLU A 129 -0.51 4.31 0.03
CA GLU A 129 0.82 3.94 0.53
C GLU A 129 1.70 5.17 0.79
N GLU A 130 1.42 6.30 0.14
CA GLU A 130 2.20 7.53 0.30
C GLU A 130 1.30 8.78 0.35
N ILE A 131 1.66 9.73 1.23
CA ILE A 131 1.04 11.06 1.31
C ILE A 131 2.14 12.11 1.24
N SER A 132 2.00 13.08 0.33
CA SER A 132 3.08 14.01 0.01
C SER A 132 3.23 15.20 0.96
N GLU A 133 2.18 15.53 1.73
CA GLU A 133 2.21 16.59 2.74
C GLU A 133 2.08 15.96 4.12
N TYR A 134 1.01 16.24 4.85
CA TYR A 134 0.80 15.77 6.22
C TYR A 134 -0.53 15.03 6.38
N VAL A 135 -0.65 14.33 7.50
CA VAL A 135 -1.90 13.72 7.98
C VAL A 135 -2.32 14.39 9.27
N LEU A 136 -3.57 14.86 9.34
CA LEU A 136 -4.17 15.45 10.54
C LEU A 136 -5.47 14.73 10.86
N ILE A 137 -5.55 14.18 12.07
CA ILE A 137 -6.74 13.53 12.62
C ILE A 137 -7.20 14.30 13.86
N GLN A 138 -8.40 14.86 13.80
CA GLN A 138 -9.03 15.59 14.90
C GLN A 138 -10.56 15.41 14.88
N SER A 139 -11.03 14.23 15.27
CA SER A 139 -12.41 13.79 15.05
C SER A 139 -13.09 13.32 16.35
N PRO A 140 -13.30 14.20 17.34
CA PRO A 140 -13.95 13.86 18.60
C PRO A 140 -15.40 13.41 18.38
N GLY A 141 -15.78 12.27 18.95
CA GLY A 141 -17.11 11.65 18.79
C GLY A 141 -17.39 10.95 17.46
N TYR A 142 -16.40 10.81 16.56
CA TYR A 142 -16.62 10.22 15.21
C TYR A 142 -15.71 9.05 14.86
N LEU A 143 -14.50 8.97 15.42
CA LEU A 143 -13.61 7.83 15.26
C LEU A 143 -13.20 7.29 16.62
N SER A 144 -13.60 6.06 16.90
CA SER A 144 -13.37 5.41 18.21
C SER A 144 -12.42 4.20 18.15
N HIS A 145 -11.92 3.85 16.97
CA HIS A 145 -11.03 2.71 16.74
C HIS A 145 -9.61 3.18 16.39
N GLY A 146 -8.96 2.61 15.38
CA GLY A 146 -7.66 3.06 14.87
C GLY A 146 -7.76 3.63 13.46
N LEU A 147 -6.60 3.94 12.87
CA LEU A 147 -6.46 4.38 11.50
C LEU A 147 -6.22 3.18 10.56
N ASP A 148 -6.87 2.05 10.80
CA ASP A 148 -6.68 0.81 10.03
C ASP A 148 -7.03 0.98 8.54
N PHE A 149 -7.84 1.98 8.21
CA PHE A 149 -8.11 2.39 6.83
C PHE A 149 -6.89 2.99 6.12
N LEU A 150 -5.82 3.31 6.85
CA LEU A 150 -4.49 3.70 6.35
C LEU A 150 -3.42 2.64 6.65
N LYS A 151 -3.80 1.37 6.91
CA LYS A 151 -2.83 0.30 7.24
C LYS A 151 -1.72 0.09 6.20
N ASN A 152 -1.93 0.50 4.95
CA ASN A 152 -0.96 0.38 3.86
C ASN A 152 -0.08 1.61 3.71
N LEU A 153 -0.33 2.70 4.45
CA LEU A 153 0.47 3.91 4.44
C LEU A 153 1.88 3.59 4.92
N ARG A 154 2.88 3.80 4.05
CA ARG A 154 4.30 3.52 4.29
C ARG A 154 5.11 4.78 4.54
N LYS A 155 4.74 5.85 3.85
CA LYS A 155 5.53 7.09 3.81
C LYS A 155 4.64 8.33 3.88
N ILE A 156 5.08 9.29 4.68
CA ILE A 156 4.58 10.66 4.63
C ILE A 156 5.76 11.57 4.30
N GLU A 157 5.68 12.34 3.22
CA GLU A 157 6.82 13.18 2.82
C GLU A 157 6.96 14.44 3.68
N GLY A 158 5.86 14.97 4.22
CA GLY A 158 5.88 16.12 5.12
C GLY A 158 6.32 17.42 4.44
N ARG A 159 6.02 17.60 3.14
CA ARG A 159 6.51 18.77 2.38
C ARG A 159 5.93 20.12 2.84
N SER A 160 4.86 20.10 3.63
CA SER A 160 4.15 21.30 4.10
C SER A 160 3.97 21.27 5.62
N GLY A 161 4.32 22.37 6.29
CA GLY A 161 4.12 22.55 7.73
C GLY A 161 5.21 21.96 8.64
N SER A 162 5.01 22.11 9.96
CA SER A 162 5.94 21.63 10.99
C SER A 162 5.72 20.17 11.39
N PHE A 163 4.58 19.58 11.02
CA PHE A 163 4.18 18.23 11.40
C PHE A 163 3.93 17.38 10.17
N GLY A 164 4.40 16.14 10.19
CA GLY A 164 4.05 15.13 9.17
C GLY A 164 2.81 14.31 9.57
N LEU A 165 2.64 14.06 10.87
CA LEU A 165 1.48 13.35 11.41
C LEU A 165 0.99 14.03 12.69
N VAL A 166 -0.28 14.38 12.73
CA VAL A 166 -0.96 14.94 13.90
C VAL A 166 -2.18 14.08 14.21
N VAL A 167 -2.24 13.53 15.41
CA VAL A 167 -3.41 12.83 15.95
C VAL A 167 -3.77 13.49 17.27
N SER A 168 -4.83 14.28 17.30
CA SER A 168 -5.18 15.03 18.49
C SER A 168 -6.65 15.15 18.75
N ASN A 169 -7.03 15.33 20.03
CA ASN A 169 -8.41 15.53 20.46
C ASN A 169 -9.38 14.53 19.79
N SER A 170 -9.02 13.25 19.85
CA SER A 170 -9.75 12.15 19.22
C SER A 170 -9.96 11.00 20.21
N GLU A 171 -10.98 10.17 19.97
CA GLU A 171 -11.34 9.02 20.80
C GLU A 171 -10.73 7.70 20.27
N LEU A 172 -9.70 7.83 19.43
CA LEU A 172 -8.98 6.69 18.87
C LEU A 172 -8.31 5.89 19.99
N ARG A 173 -8.39 4.56 19.90
CA ARG A 173 -7.86 3.63 20.91
C ARG A 173 -6.42 3.18 20.63
N TYR A 174 -6.01 3.25 19.37
CA TYR A 174 -4.68 2.88 18.87
C TYR A 174 -4.46 3.55 17.51
N LEU A 175 -3.23 3.48 16.97
CA LEU A 175 -2.92 4.12 15.68
C LEU A 175 -3.27 3.25 14.46
N GLY A 176 -2.92 1.96 14.46
CA GLY A 176 -3.22 1.05 13.34
C GLY A 176 -2.35 1.25 12.08
N LEU A 177 -1.31 2.08 12.15
CA LEU A 177 -0.43 2.43 11.03
C LEU A 177 0.72 1.41 10.85
N VAL A 178 0.37 0.12 10.71
CA VAL A 178 1.33 -1.01 10.73
C VAL A 178 2.46 -0.92 9.72
N ASN A 179 2.18 -0.36 8.53
CA ASN A 179 3.16 -0.23 7.47
C ASN A 179 3.92 1.09 7.48
N LEU A 180 3.60 2.04 8.36
CA LEU A 180 4.27 3.34 8.36
C LEU A 180 5.73 3.15 8.78
N LYS A 181 6.65 3.41 7.85
CA LYS A 181 8.10 3.25 8.08
C LYS A 181 8.82 4.57 8.13
N HIS A 182 8.31 5.61 7.47
CA HIS A 182 9.07 6.85 7.32
C HIS A 182 8.17 8.07 7.19
N ILE A 183 8.46 9.09 8.01
CA ILE A 183 8.03 10.47 7.80
C ILE A 183 9.27 11.29 7.43
N ALA A 184 9.34 11.80 6.21
CA ALA A 184 10.56 12.40 5.67
C ALA A 184 10.85 13.77 6.30
N ASN A 185 9.82 14.58 6.47
CA ASN A 185 9.89 15.91 7.06
C ASN A 185 8.74 16.12 8.06
N GLY A 186 8.92 17.06 8.99
CA GLY A 186 7.96 17.35 10.04
C GLY A 186 8.02 16.40 11.24
N GLU A 187 7.40 16.83 12.34
CA GLU A 187 7.31 16.09 13.59
C GLU A 187 6.04 15.22 13.64
N ILE A 188 6.03 14.24 14.55
CA ILE A 188 4.81 13.54 14.96
C ILE A 188 4.25 14.25 16.20
N TYR A 189 2.97 14.62 16.18
CA TYR A 189 2.25 15.07 17.37
C TYR A 189 1.09 14.12 17.67
N ILE A 190 1.10 13.53 18.87
CA ILE A 190 -0.01 12.71 19.36
C ILE A 190 -0.41 13.24 20.72
N GLY A 191 -1.54 13.95 20.82
CA GLY A 191 -1.93 14.48 22.11
C GLY A 191 -3.40 14.74 22.34
N ASP A 192 -3.79 14.79 23.60
CA ASP A 192 -5.19 14.95 24.01
C ASP A 192 -6.10 13.82 23.50
N ASN A 193 -5.56 12.59 23.41
CA ASN A 193 -6.32 11.38 23.04
C ASN A 193 -6.49 10.48 24.28
N HIS A 194 -7.54 10.73 25.06
CA HIS A 194 -7.72 10.11 26.38
C HIS A 194 -8.00 8.59 26.35
N ASP A 195 -8.36 8.04 25.19
CA ASP A 195 -8.58 6.61 25.01
C ASP A 195 -7.41 5.85 24.35
N MET A 196 -6.35 6.56 23.94
CA MET A 196 -5.27 5.98 23.16
C MET A 196 -4.28 5.17 23.99
N CYS A 197 -4.10 3.90 23.63
CA CYS A 197 -3.09 2.99 24.17
C CYS A 197 -2.05 2.60 23.10
N PHE A 198 -1.12 1.69 23.46
CA PHE A 198 -0.14 1.04 22.57
C PHE A 198 1.00 1.92 22.04
N LEU A 199 1.12 3.18 22.48
CA LEU A 199 2.13 4.11 21.95
C LEU A 199 3.55 3.89 22.48
N GLU A 200 3.69 3.47 23.75
CA GLU A 200 4.94 3.62 24.52
C GLU A 200 6.16 2.91 23.92
N LYS A 201 5.98 1.71 23.39
CA LYS A 201 7.09 0.86 22.93
C LYS A 201 7.37 0.95 21.43
N ILE A 202 6.59 1.73 20.69
CA ILE A 202 6.81 1.91 19.25
C ILE A 202 8.09 2.76 19.08
N PRO A 203 9.07 2.30 18.27
CA PRO A 203 10.31 3.03 18.05
C PRO A 203 10.12 4.18 17.06
N PHE A 204 9.41 5.23 17.48
CA PHE A 204 9.09 6.39 16.64
C PHE A 204 10.32 7.13 16.13
N GLU A 205 11.46 7.04 16.82
CA GLU A 205 12.74 7.58 16.39
C GLU A 205 13.25 6.97 15.07
N LYS A 206 12.75 5.77 14.71
CA LYS A 206 13.03 5.14 13.40
C LYS A 206 12.10 5.64 12.30
N ILE A 207 11.00 6.32 12.66
CA ILE A 207 9.94 6.74 11.74
C ILE A 207 10.07 8.23 11.43
N ALA A 208 10.28 9.06 12.45
CA ALA A 208 10.38 10.51 12.32
C ALA A 208 11.52 11.05 13.18
N LYS A 209 12.02 12.24 12.82
CA LYS A 209 13.11 12.90 13.55
C LYS A 209 12.74 13.30 14.97
N LYS A 210 11.47 13.64 15.19
CA LYS A 210 10.96 14.09 16.49
C LYS A 210 9.49 13.72 16.63
N THR A 211 9.15 13.32 17.85
CA THR A 211 7.81 12.91 18.24
C THR A 211 7.46 13.56 19.57
N VAL A 212 6.28 14.15 19.64
CA VAL A 212 5.72 14.77 20.84
C VAL A 212 4.46 14.01 21.22
N MET A 213 4.43 13.52 22.47
CA MET A 213 3.26 12.84 23.03
C MET A 213 2.85 13.47 24.34
N ILE A 214 1.60 13.93 24.45
CA ILE A 214 1.12 14.66 25.63
C ILE A 214 -0.36 14.39 25.88
N HIS A 215 -0.78 14.27 27.15
CA HIS A 215 -2.18 14.10 27.55
C HIS A 215 -2.93 12.91 26.91
N ASN A 216 -2.22 11.84 26.53
CA ASN A 216 -2.84 10.57 26.13
C ASN A 216 -3.16 9.70 27.36
N ARG A 217 -3.84 8.56 27.15
CA ARG A 217 -4.11 7.60 28.24
C ARG A 217 -2.81 7.13 28.89
N SER A 218 -2.84 6.95 30.22
CA SER A 218 -1.66 6.47 30.95
C SER A 218 -1.37 5.00 30.64
N VAL A 219 -0.09 4.66 30.48
CA VAL A 219 0.39 3.29 30.25
C VAL A 219 -0.15 2.33 31.31
N LYS A 220 -0.05 2.71 32.59
CA LYS A 220 -0.53 1.90 33.71
C LYS A 220 -2.02 1.56 33.59
N THR A 221 -2.85 2.52 33.17
CA THR A 221 -4.28 2.27 32.94
C THR A 221 -4.48 1.32 31.76
N CYS A 222 -3.73 1.48 30.67
CA CYS A 222 -3.80 0.55 29.53
C CYS A 222 -3.45 -0.88 29.96
N GLU A 223 -2.40 -1.07 30.76
CA GLU A 223 -1.99 -2.39 31.28
C GLU A 223 -3.05 -3.01 32.19
N GLN A 224 -3.65 -2.23 33.10
CA GLN A 224 -4.72 -2.69 34.00
C GLN A 224 -5.99 -3.13 33.24
N GLU A 225 -6.24 -2.55 32.07
CA GLU A 225 -7.36 -2.89 31.19
C GLU A 225 -6.99 -3.93 30.13
N GLU A 226 -5.81 -4.57 30.23
CA GLU A 226 -5.30 -5.55 29.27
C GLU A 226 -5.20 -5.02 27.83
N LYS A 227 -5.08 -3.70 27.65
CA LYS A 227 -4.82 -3.03 26.36
C LYS A 227 -3.33 -3.02 26.05
N ILE A 228 -2.78 -4.21 25.90
CA ILE A 228 -1.36 -4.47 25.67
C ILE A 228 -1.13 -5.23 24.36
N CYS A 229 0.10 -5.16 23.84
CA CYS A 229 0.45 -5.87 22.62
C CYS A 229 0.26 -7.38 22.73
N ASP A 230 -0.03 -8.00 21.58
CA ASP A 230 -0.16 -9.45 21.51
C ASP A 230 1.14 -10.15 21.95
N SER A 231 1.02 -11.31 22.58
CA SER A 231 2.15 -12.15 23.01
C SER A 231 3.10 -12.55 21.87
N LEU A 232 2.62 -12.51 20.62
CA LEU A 232 3.41 -12.80 19.42
C LEU A 232 4.20 -11.59 18.90
N CYS A 233 4.02 -10.40 19.49
CA CYS A 233 4.81 -9.22 19.17
C CYS A 233 6.16 -9.24 19.91
N ASP A 234 7.20 -8.71 19.28
CA ASP A 234 8.48 -8.46 19.94
C ASP A 234 8.29 -7.49 21.12
N PRO A 235 8.56 -7.90 22.37
CA PRO A 235 8.38 -7.07 23.55
C PRO A 235 9.19 -5.78 23.56
N LYS A 236 10.24 -5.67 22.72
CA LYS A 236 11.10 -4.49 22.60
C LYS A 236 10.58 -3.44 21.63
N SER A 237 9.71 -3.81 20.69
CA SER A 237 9.36 -2.97 19.55
C SER A 237 7.89 -2.50 19.54
N GLY A 238 7.09 -2.93 20.52
CA GLY A 238 5.70 -2.53 20.64
C GLY A 238 4.80 -3.00 19.48
N CYS A 239 3.63 -2.37 19.39
CA CYS A 239 2.61 -2.69 18.40
C CYS A 239 1.75 -1.47 18.12
N TRP A 240 1.15 -1.42 16.94
CA TRP A 240 0.27 -0.35 16.47
C TRP A 240 -1.17 -0.46 16.97
N GLY A 241 -1.49 -1.50 17.76
CA GLY A 241 -2.84 -1.83 18.20
C GLY A 241 -2.95 -3.28 18.69
N PRO A 242 -4.17 -3.75 18.97
CA PRO A 242 -4.41 -5.10 19.50
C PRO A 242 -4.21 -6.20 18.45
N GLY A 243 -3.77 -7.37 18.89
CA GLY A 243 -3.68 -8.58 18.07
C GLY A 243 -2.39 -8.73 17.26
N PRO A 244 -2.14 -9.93 16.72
CA PRO A 244 -0.85 -10.30 16.13
C PRO A 244 -0.58 -9.68 14.75
N GLN A 245 -1.58 -9.04 14.14
CA GLN A 245 -1.45 -8.27 12.90
C GLN A 245 -0.92 -6.85 13.11
N ASN A 246 -0.86 -6.39 14.37
CA ASN A 246 -0.49 -5.03 14.70
C ASN A 246 0.94 -4.92 15.28
N CYS A 247 1.68 -6.02 15.36
CA CYS A 247 3.03 -5.99 15.90
C CYS A 247 3.97 -5.12 15.05
N PHE A 248 4.85 -4.34 15.69
CA PHE A 248 5.89 -3.63 14.95
C PHE A 248 6.91 -4.63 14.37
N HIS A 249 7.28 -5.62 15.17
CA HIS A 249 8.03 -6.80 14.77
C HIS A 249 7.42 -8.05 15.41
N CYS A 250 7.41 -9.16 14.66
CA CYS A 250 7.00 -10.45 15.22
C CYS A 250 8.10 -11.00 16.11
N LEU A 251 7.71 -11.64 17.22
CA LEU A 251 8.64 -12.34 18.10
C LEU A 251 9.27 -13.56 17.43
N ARG A 252 8.49 -14.24 16.58
CA ARG A 252 8.91 -15.44 15.84
C ARG A 252 8.58 -15.28 14.36
N TYR A 253 7.58 -15.99 13.87
CA TYR A 253 7.27 -16.05 12.45
C TYR A 253 6.26 -14.99 12.04
N LYS A 254 6.21 -14.69 10.75
CA LYS A 254 5.15 -13.90 10.13
C LYS A 254 4.55 -14.59 8.91
N LYS A 255 3.26 -14.42 8.67
CA LYS A 255 2.59 -14.75 7.41
C LYS A 255 1.89 -13.49 6.91
N GLY A 256 2.40 -12.91 5.82
CA GLY A 256 2.00 -11.56 5.42
C GLY A 256 2.30 -10.58 6.55
N GLU A 257 1.26 -9.89 7.03
CA GLU A 257 1.34 -8.91 8.13
C GLU A 257 1.00 -9.50 9.51
N THR A 258 0.68 -10.80 9.60
CA THR A 258 0.25 -11.42 10.87
C THR A 258 1.36 -12.25 11.48
N CYS A 259 1.68 -12.00 12.75
CA CYS A 259 2.64 -12.79 13.51
C CYS A 259 2.08 -14.16 13.90
N LEU A 260 2.97 -15.16 13.92
CA LEU A 260 2.66 -16.54 14.22
C LEU A 260 3.71 -17.11 15.17
N ASP A 261 3.28 -17.99 16.08
CA ASP A 261 4.21 -18.71 16.96
C ASP A 261 5.08 -19.72 16.20
N LYS A 262 4.47 -20.40 15.22
CA LYS A 262 5.11 -21.41 14.37
C LYS A 262 4.46 -21.42 12.98
N CYS A 263 5.19 -21.86 11.96
CA CYS A 263 4.59 -22.25 10.69
C CYS A 263 3.91 -23.61 10.84
N ASP A 264 2.60 -23.58 11.00
CA ASP A 264 1.80 -24.77 11.28
C ASP A 264 1.51 -25.58 10.00
N VAL A 265 2.24 -26.69 9.86
CA VAL A 265 2.13 -27.63 8.73
C VAL A 265 0.72 -28.18 8.58
N GLU A 266 0.00 -28.39 9.68
CA GLU A 266 -1.41 -28.85 9.65
C GLU A 266 -2.34 -27.81 9.03
N LYS A 267 -1.96 -26.52 9.09
CA LYS A 267 -2.64 -25.41 8.41
C LYS A 267 -2.10 -25.14 7.00
N GLY A 268 -1.28 -26.05 6.48
CA GLY A 268 -0.65 -25.92 5.17
C GLY A 268 0.39 -24.81 5.12
N LEU A 269 1.09 -24.54 6.24
CA LEU A 269 2.16 -23.56 6.30
C LEU A 269 3.52 -24.23 6.46
N PHE A 270 4.50 -23.68 5.75
CA PHE A 270 5.90 -24.09 5.90
C PHE A 270 6.79 -22.86 6.12
N ASP A 271 7.96 -23.08 6.73
CA ASP A 271 8.97 -22.03 6.89
C ASP A 271 9.66 -21.75 5.56
N ALA A 272 9.42 -20.57 5.00
CA ALA A 272 10.05 -20.10 3.76
C ALA A 272 11.43 -19.46 4.01
N GLY A 273 11.95 -19.54 5.24
CA GLY A 273 13.17 -18.87 5.66
C GLY A 273 12.91 -17.43 6.12
N ASN A 274 13.93 -16.82 6.75
CA ASN A 274 13.86 -15.47 7.31
C ASN A 274 12.63 -15.25 8.21
N TRP A 275 12.29 -16.25 9.03
CA TRP A 275 11.15 -16.20 9.95
C TRP A 275 9.81 -15.88 9.26
N THR A 276 9.64 -16.34 8.02
CA THR A 276 8.44 -16.08 7.22
C THR A 276 7.77 -17.40 6.86
N CYS A 277 6.48 -17.52 7.16
CA CYS A 277 5.67 -18.66 6.76
C CYS A 277 5.04 -18.43 5.38
N ALA A 278 5.09 -19.44 4.51
CA ALA A 278 4.40 -19.46 3.23
C ALA A 278 3.33 -20.56 3.18
N GLN A 279 2.35 -20.38 2.30
CA GLN A 279 1.30 -21.38 2.06
C GLN A 279 1.83 -22.46 1.12
N CYS A 280 1.59 -23.73 1.45
CA CYS A 280 1.91 -24.84 0.56
C CYS A 280 1.09 -24.77 -0.73
N HIS A 281 1.67 -25.27 -1.81
CA HIS A 281 0.95 -25.41 -3.07
C HIS A 281 -0.18 -26.44 -2.90
N GLN A 282 -1.34 -26.20 -3.53
CA GLN A 282 -2.53 -27.03 -3.36
C GLN A 282 -2.32 -28.49 -3.82
N GLU A 283 -1.39 -28.70 -4.76
CA GLU A 283 -1.03 -30.03 -5.29
C GLU A 283 -0.06 -30.82 -4.40
N CYS A 284 0.47 -30.22 -3.33
CA CYS A 284 1.42 -30.90 -2.44
C CYS A 284 0.68 -31.74 -1.40
N MET A 285 0.97 -33.06 -1.35
CA MET A 285 0.43 -33.94 -0.30
C MET A 285 1.01 -33.65 1.09
N THR A 286 2.23 -33.10 1.17
CA THR A 286 2.86 -32.64 2.42
C THR A 286 3.64 -31.35 2.18
N CYS A 287 3.78 -30.55 3.23
CA CYS A 287 4.42 -29.23 3.24
C CYS A 287 5.93 -29.27 3.54
N ASN A 288 6.56 -30.44 3.43
CA ASN A 288 7.97 -30.59 3.74
C ASN A 288 8.82 -30.06 2.57
N GLN A 289 9.65 -29.06 2.83
CA GLN A 289 10.78 -28.75 1.96
C GLN A 289 11.75 -29.95 2.00
N SER A 290 11.99 -30.57 0.85
CA SER A 290 13.14 -31.46 0.63
C SER A 290 14.09 -30.78 -0.33
#